data_AF-A0A0K8RLG5-F1
#
_entry.id   AF-A0A0K8RLG5-F1
#
_cell.length_a   1.000
_cell.length_b   1.000
_cell.length_c   1.000
_cell.angle_alpha   90.00
_cell.angle_beta   90.00
_cell.angle_gamma   90.00
#
_symmetry.space_group_name_H-M   'P 1'
#
loop_
_entity.id
_entity.type
_entity.pdbx_description
1 polymer ?
#
loop_
_entity_poly.entity_id
_entity_poly.type
_entity_poly.pdbx_seq_one_letter_code
_entity_poly.pdbx_strand_id
1 'polypeptide(L)'
;MKRMRKNTQHKWGRRTRFGSRPGVQTNPINITLYLGAKSHRRYKYPNIIYSLHNAGTKPYLASIAYTDYMTCVLIRVLRFHNGREGCQLWADAKYVNYVPDFCHFAYSLLCGTIKYHVYNERQCKP
;
A
#
# COMPACT_ATOMS: atom_id res chain seq x y z
N MET A 1 38.85 12.35 -19.34
CA MET A 1 37.50 12.22 -19.92
C MET A 1 36.52 11.79 -18.80
N LYS A 2 35.91 12.74 -18.08
CA LYS A 2 35.01 12.46 -16.94
C LYS A 2 33.61 12.12 -17.46
N ARG A 3 33.19 10.87 -17.30
CA ARG A 3 31.85 10.39 -17.67
C ARG A 3 30.85 10.91 -16.62
N MET A 4 30.12 11.97 -16.96
CA MET A 4 29.00 12.46 -16.15
C MET A 4 27.97 11.33 -16.01
N ARG A 5 27.77 10.83 -14.79
CA ARG A 5 26.61 10.00 -14.44
C ARG A 5 25.38 10.87 -14.59
N LYS A 6 24.54 10.55 -15.58
CA LYS A 6 23.19 11.10 -15.73
C LYS A 6 22.43 10.89 -14.43
N ASN A 7 22.33 11.97 -13.65
CA ASN A 7 21.51 12.06 -12.46
C ASN A 7 20.07 12.28 -12.96
N THR A 8 19.35 11.20 -13.21
CA THR A 8 17.97 11.27 -13.69
C THR A 8 17.13 10.20 -12.99
N GLN A 9 16.86 10.43 -11.71
CA GLN A 9 15.67 9.89 -11.07
C GLN A 9 14.96 11.03 -10.37
N HIS A 10 14.01 11.65 -11.05
CA HIS A 10 12.93 12.38 -10.40
C HIS A 10 12.17 11.36 -9.52
N LYS A 11 12.62 11.19 -8.27
CA LYS A 11 11.93 10.38 -7.26
C LYS A 11 10.67 11.12 -6.86
N TRP A 12 9.56 10.78 -7.48
CA TRP A 12 8.23 11.18 -7.00
C TRP A 12 7.93 10.43 -5.70
N GLY A 13 8.32 11.00 -4.57
CA GLY A 13 7.92 10.53 -3.25
C GLY A 13 6.57 11.14 -2.90
N ARG A 14 5.48 10.37 -2.97
CA ARG A 14 4.21 10.82 -2.39
C ARG A 14 4.21 10.52 -0.90
N ARG A 15 3.98 11.55 -0.09
CA ARG A 15 3.77 11.42 1.35
C ARG A 15 2.39 10.82 1.57
N THR A 16 2.33 9.66 2.21
CA THR A 16 1.05 9.10 2.65
C THR A 16 1.04 9.06 4.17
N ARG A 17 -0.03 9.61 4.76
CA ARG A 17 -0.29 9.60 6.20
C ARG A 17 -1.30 8.50 6.49
N PHE A 18 -0.97 7.64 7.43
CA PHE A 18 -1.87 6.60 7.93
C PHE A 18 -2.05 6.76 9.44
N GLY A 19 -3.29 6.65 9.90
CA GLY A 19 -3.60 6.40 11.30
C GLY A 19 -3.71 4.89 11.51
N SER A 20 -3.00 4.34 12.49
CA SER A 20 -3.17 2.94 12.91
C SER A 20 -3.42 2.84 14.41
N ARG A 21 -4.27 1.90 14.83
CA ARG A 21 -4.46 1.55 16.24
C ARG A 21 -4.03 0.09 16.45
N PRO A 22 -2.81 -0.17 16.93
CA PRO A 22 -2.41 -1.51 17.34
C PRO A 22 -3.30 -2.00 18.50
N GLY A 23 -3.58 -3.30 18.59
CA GLY A 23 -4.50 -3.86 19.61
C GLY A 23 -4.09 -3.65 21.09
N VAL A 24 -2.92 -3.08 21.35
CA VAL A 24 -2.40 -2.76 22.68
C VAL A 24 -2.54 -1.26 23.01
N GLN A 25 -2.85 -0.41 22.03
CA GLN A 25 -2.93 1.04 22.20
C GLN A 25 -4.35 1.57 21.99
N THR A 26 -4.77 2.42 22.92
CA THR A 26 -6.08 3.11 22.90
C THR A 26 -6.12 4.27 21.91
N ASN A 27 -4.97 4.89 21.63
CA ASN A 27 -4.85 6.07 20.78
C ASN A 27 -4.31 5.74 19.38
N PRO A 28 -4.79 6.42 18.33
CA PRO A 28 -4.26 6.25 16.98
C PRO A 28 -2.84 6.80 16.88
N ILE A 29 -1.94 6.00 16.31
CA ILE A 29 -0.58 6.42 15.93
C ILE A 29 -0.63 6.95 14.50
N ASN A 30 -0.11 8.15 14.30
CA ASN A 30 0.11 8.70 12.97
C ASN A 30 1.47 8.26 12.42
N ILE A 31 1.44 7.46 11.35
CA ILE A 31 2.63 6.98 10.65
C ILE A 31 2.74 7.74 9.33
N THR A 32 3.90 8.35 9.09
CA THR A 32 4.25 8.92 7.79
C THR A 32 5.13 7.94 7.03
N LEU A 33 4.65 7.48 5.87
CA LEU A 33 5.42 6.64 4.97
C LEU A 33 5.75 7.42 3.69
N TYR A 34 7.03 7.36 3.31
CA TYR A 34 7.50 7.83 2.02
C TYR A 34 7.52 6.64 1.07
N LEU A 35 6.71 6.69 0.01
CA LEU A 35 6.58 5.59 -0.94
C LEU A 35 7.21 5.97 -2.28
N GLY A 36 7.89 5.01 -2.88
CA GLY A 36 8.33 5.04 -4.27
C GLY A 36 7.65 3.95 -5.09
N ALA A 37 7.70 4.08 -6.40
CA ALA A 37 7.16 3.10 -7.34
C ALA A 37 8.22 2.67 -8.37
N LYS A 38 8.22 1.39 -8.74
CA LYS A 38 9.06 0.85 -9.80
C LYS A 38 8.32 -0.21 -10.61
N SER A 39 8.80 -0.49 -11.82
CA SER A 39 8.26 -1.57 -12.65
C SER A 39 8.94 -2.89 -12.35
N HIS A 40 8.18 -3.98 -12.29
CA HIS A 40 8.73 -5.32 -12.46
C HIS A 40 9.21 -5.51 -13.92
N ARG A 41 10.20 -6.36 -14.17
CA ARG A 41 10.94 -6.45 -15.47
C ARG A 41 10.06 -6.57 -16.74
N ARG A 42 8.83 -7.09 -16.61
CA ARG A 42 7.89 -7.30 -17.72
C ARG A 42 6.79 -6.23 -17.85
N TYR A 43 6.76 -5.26 -16.96
CA TYR A 43 5.71 -4.25 -16.91
C TYR A 43 6.22 -2.93 -17.50
N LYS A 44 5.46 -2.37 -18.45
CA LYS A 44 5.72 -1.05 -19.02
C LYS A 44 5.55 0.06 -17.98
N TYR A 45 4.59 -0.11 -17.06
CA TYR A 45 4.24 0.88 -16.04
C TYR A 45 4.61 0.39 -14.63
N PRO A 46 4.95 1.31 -13.70
CA PRO A 46 5.25 0.95 -12.32
C PRO A 46 4.09 0.21 -11.65
N ASN A 47 4.38 -0.98 -11.13
CA ASN A 47 3.40 -1.83 -10.47
C ASN A 47 3.89 -2.36 -9.10
N ILE A 48 5.09 -1.97 -8.67
CA ILE A 48 5.66 -2.28 -7.36
C ILE A 48 5.77 -0.99 -6.55
N ILE A 49 5.17 -0.99 -5.36
CA ILE A 49 5.28 0.04 -4.34
C ILE A 49 6.35 -0.39 -3.33
N TYR A 50 7.21 0.54 -2.93
CA TYR A 50 8.19 0.29 -1.87
C TYR A 50 8.35 1.50 -0.95
N SER A 51 8.62 1.28 0.33
CA SER A 51 8.97 2.38 1.23
C SER A 51 10.39 2.88 0.94
N LEU A 52 10.54 4.20 0.83
CA LEU A 52 11.82 4.87 0.94
C LEU A 52 12.29 4.75 2.39
N HIS A 53 13.57 4.44 2.56
CA HIS A 53 14.16 4.03 3.83
C HIS A 53 13.81 5.00 4.97
N ASN A 54 13.01 4.54 5.94
CA ASN A 54 12.98 5.11 7.28
C ASN A 54 14.02 4.33 8.09
N ALA A 55 14.94 5.01 8.78
CA ALA A 55 16.01 4.34 9.53
C ALA A 55 15.45 3.27 10.47
N GLY A 56 15.98 2.04 10.40
CA GLY A 56 15.65 0.95 11.34
C GLY A 56 14.49 0.01 10.96
N THR A 57 13.78 0.21 9.85
CA THR A 57 12.67 -0.69 9.43
C THR A 57 12.97 -1.45 8.14
N LYS A 58 12.54 -2.72 8.05
CA LYS A 58 12.58 -3.48 6.78
C LYS A 58 11.69 -2.75 5.76
N PRO A 59 12.11 -2.66 4.48
CA PRO A 59 11.34 -1.92 3.49
C PRO A 59 10.01 -2.61 3.24
N TYR A 60 8.92 -1.85 3.35
CA TYR A 60 7.62 -2.25 2.83
C TYR A 60 7.77 -2.49 1.32
N LEU A 61 7.32 -3.64 0.84
CA LEU A 61 7.36 -4.01 -0.56
C LEU A 61 6.05 -4.67 -0.94
N ALA A 62 5.38 -4.09 -1.93
CA ALA A 62 4.09 -4.59 -2.39
C ALA A 62 3.93 -4.42 -3.90
N SER A 63 3.10 -5.25 -4.52
CA SER A 63 2.66 -5.07 -5.89
C SER A 63 1.18 -4.71 -5.96
N ILE A 64 0.81 -3.93 -6.98
CA ILE A 64 -0.60 -3.65 -7.28
C ILE A 64 -1.14 -4.85 -8.07
N ALA A 65 -2.14 -5.53 -7.51
CA ALA A 65 -2.84 -6.62 -8.18
C ALA A 65 -4.01 -6.11 -9.03
N TYR A 66 -4.69 -5.07 -8.57
CA TYR A 66 -5.79 -4.41 -9.26
C TYR A 66 -5.96 -2.99 -8.71
N THR A 67 -6.41 -2.07 -9.55
CA THR A 67 -6.96 -0.79 -9.12
C THR A 67 -7.85 -0.25 -10.24
N ASP A 68 -8.92 0.42 -9.87
CA ASP A 68 -9.73 1.23 -10.77
C ASP A 68 -9.24 2.69 -10.85
N TYR A 69 -8.14 3.00 -10.15
CA TYR A 69 -7.54 4.33 -9.99
C TYR A 69 -8.44 5.39 -9.34
N MET A 70 -9.64 5.02 -8.88
CA MET A 70 -10.63 5.96 -8.37
C MET A 70 -11.12 5.60 -6.98
N THR A 71 -11.60 4.38 -6.79
CA THR A 71 -12.27 3.96 -5.56
C THR A 71 -11.43 3.01 -4.72
N CYS A 72 -10.62 2.16 -5.35
CA CYS A 72 -9.92 1.11 -4.63
C CYS A 72 -8.59 0.68 -5.26
N VAL A 73 -7.77 0.05 -4.43
CA VAL A 73 -6.56 -0.65 -4.84
C VAL A 73 -6.41 -1.94 -4.07
N LEU A 74 -6.09 -3.01 -4.80
CA LEU A 74 -5.69 -4.30 -4.26
C LEU A 74 -4.17 -4.39 -4.27
N ILE A 75 -3.63 -4.57 -3.08
CA ILE A 75 -2.19 -4.57 -2.84
C ILE A 75 -1.79 -5.96 -2.36
N ARG A 76 -0.87 -6.60 -3.09
CA ARG A 76 -0.19 -7.82 -2.63
C ARG A 76 1.07 -7.41 -1.90
N VAL A 77 1.06 -7.57 -0.59
CA VAL A 77 2.21 -7.32 0.27
C VAL A 77 3.17 -8.50 0.12
N LEU A 78 4.29 -8.27 -0.56
CA LEU A 78 5.28 -9.30 -0.88
C LEU A 78 6.21 -9.60 0.30
N ARG A 79 6.37 -8.64 1.22
CA ARG A 79 7.13 -8.82 2.46
C ARG A 79 6.49 -7.99 3.58
N PHE A 80 5.76 -8.65 4.47
CA PHE A 80 5.37 -8.07 5.76
C PHE A 80 6.21 -8.69 6.89
N HIS A 81 6.23 -8.04 8.06
CA HIS A 81 6.96 -8.52 9.25
C HIS A 81 6.86 -10.06 9.39
N ASN A 82 8.01 -10.72 9.52
CA ASN A 82 8.20 -12.19 9.59
C ASN A 82 8.08 -12.95 8.25
N GLY A 83 8.15 -12.28 7.11
CA GLY A 83 8.24 -12.94 5.79
C GLY A 83 6.91 -13.47 5.26
N ARG A 84 5.79 -13.13 5.93
CA ARG A 84 4.46 -13.49 5.46
C ARG A 84 4.05 -12.57 4.32
N GLU A 85 3.51 -13.18 3.28
CA GLU A 85 2.79 -12.48 2.22
C GLU A 85 1.35 -12.23 2.65
N GLY A 86 0.75 -11.19 2.12
CA GLY A 86 -0.64 -10.86 2.40
C GLY A 86 -1.26 -10.07 1.26
N CYS A 87 -2.58 -9.93 1.31
CA CYS A 87 -3.30 -9.07 0.40
C CYS A 87 -4.12 -8.06 1.20
N GLN A 88 -4.22 -6.85 0.67
CA GLN A 88 -4.96 -5.76 1.28
C GLN A 88 -5.86 -5.11 0.23
N LEU A 89 -7.13 -4.91 0.58
CA LEU A 89 -8.04 -4.05 -0.15
C LEU A 89 -8.06 -2.68 0.54
N TRP A 90 -7.66 -1.66 -0.18
CA TRP A 90 -7.70 -0.28 0.28
C TRP A 90 -8.73 0.46 -0.54
N ALA A 91 -9.49 1.32 0.12
CA ALA A 91 -10.46 2.19 -0.51
C ALA A 91 -10.09 3.65 -0.27
N ASP A 92 -10.44 4.52 -1.21
CA ASP A 92 -10.40 5.95 -0.97
C ASP A 92 -11.35 6.30 0.20
N ALA A 93 -11.01 7.34 0.96
CA ALA A 93 -11.74 7.71 2.17
C ALA A 93 -13.24 7.96 1.90
N LYS A 94 -13.62 8.43 0.71
CA LYS A 94 -15.02 8.65 0.34
C LYS A 94 -15.82 7.35 0.17
N TYR A 95 -15.12 6.24 -0.11
CA TYR A 95 -15.71 4.93 -0.39
C TYR A 95 -15.39 3.90 0.70
N VAL A 96 -14.71 4.28 1.79
CA VAL A 96 -14.27 3.32 2.82
C VAL A 96 -15.44 2.61 3.52
N ASN A 97 -16.59 3.28 3.63
CA ASN A 97 -17.82 2.72 4.20
C ASN A 97 -18.67 1.95 3.17
N TYR A 98 -18.42 2.17 1.87
CA TYR A 98 -19.15 1.53 0.78
C TYR A 98 -18.20 1.29 -0.39
N VAL A 99 -17.39 0.24 -0.28
CA VAL A 99 -16.43 -0.14 -1.30
C VAL A 99 -17.19 -0.76 -2.48
N PRO A 100 -16.94 -0.35 -3.73
CA PRO A 100 -17.70 -0.86 -4.87
C PRO A 100 -17.61 -2.39 -5.05
N ASP A 101 -18.70 -3.00 -5.51
CA ASP A 101 -18.82 -4.46 -5.67
C ASP A 101 -17.72 -5.05 -6.55
N PHE A 102 -17.30 -4.34 -7.60
CA PHE A 102 -16.23 -4.81 -8.47
C PHE A 102 -14.89 -4.95 -7.72
N CYS A 103 -14.61 -4.07 -6.75
CA CYS A 103 -13.42 -4.18 -5.90
C CYS A 103 -13.51 -5.40 -4.98
N HIS A 104 -14.70 -5.71 -4.44
CA HIS A 104 -14.95 -6.91 -3.65
C HIS A 104 -14.82 -8.19 -4.48
N PHE A 105 -15.31 -8.17 -5.72
CA PHE A 105 -15.16 -9.26 -6.67
C PHE A 105 -13.68 -9.51 -6.98
N ALA A 106 -12.94 -8.47 -7.38
CA ALA A 106 -11.52 -8.57 -7.65
C ALA A 106 -10.72 -9.05 -6.42
N TYR A 107 -11.09 -8.59 -5.22
CA TYR A 107 -10.47 -9.03 -3.97
C TYR A 107 -10.71 -10.50 -3.69
N SER A 108 -11.93 -10.98 -3.96
CA SER A 108 -12.29 -12.39 -3.77
C SER A 108 -11.63 -13.31 -4.80
N LEU A 109 -11.40 -12.81 -6.02
CA LEU A 109 -10.74 -13.56 -7.07
C LEU A 109 -9.21 -13.61 -6.90
N LEU A 110 -8.59 -12.48 -6.53
CA LEU A 110 -7.14 -12.32 -6.55
C LEU A 110 -6.46 -12.57 -5.20
N CYS A 111 -7.23 -12.66 -4.11
CA CYS A 111 -6.72 -12.78 -2.75
C CYS A 111 -7.35 -13.97 -2.01
N GLY A 112 -6.72 -14.37 -0.91
CA GLY A 112 -7.10 -15.59 -0.18
C GLY A 112 -8.52 -15.53 0.41
N THR A 113 -9.01 -16.70 0.82
CA THR A 113 -10.34 -16.87 1.41
C THR A 113 -10.44 -16.28 2.83
N ILE A 114 -9.33 -16.30 3.59
CA ILE A 114 -9.27 -15.71 4.92
C ILE A 114 -9.12 -14.20 4.80
N LYS A 115 -10.09 -13.46 5.35
CA LYS A 115 -10.18 -12.00 5.26
C LYS A 115 -10.42 -11.41 6.65
N TYR A 116 -9.81 -10.27 6.92
CA TYR A 116 -9.97 -9.52 8.16
C TYR A 116 -10.41 -8.09 7.83
N HIS A 117 -11.40 -7.59 8.58
CA HIS A 117 -11.85 -6.22 8.46
C HIS A 117 -11.00 -5.31 9.36
N VAL A 118 -10.19 -4.43 8.75
CA VAL A 118 -9.21 -3.61 9.49
C VAL A 118 -9.78 -2.24 9.85
N TYR A 119 -10.56 -1.63 8.95
CA TYR A 119 -11.16 -0.33 9.20
C TYR A 119 -12.45 -0.48 10.01
N ASN A 120 -12.73 0.43 10.93
CA ASN A 120 -14.01 0.47 11.63
C ASN A 120 -14.38 1.94 11.86
N GLU A 121 -15.47 2.42 11.26
CA GLU A 121 -15.87 3.82 11.32
C GLU A 121 -16.00 4.37 12.75
N ARG A 122 -16.48 3.56 13.70
CA ARG A 122 -16.66 3.98 15.10
C ARG A 122 -15.32 4.18 15.81
N GLN A 123 -14.30 3.40 15.44
CA GLN A 123 -12.98 3.42 16.07
C GLN A 123 -11.98 4.31 15.30
N CYS A 124 -12.15 4.41 13.99
CA CYS A 124 -11.32 5.14 13.04
C CYS A 124 -12.07 6.38 12.56
N LYS A 125 -12.36 7.29 13.49
CA LYS A 125 -12.90 8.61 13.13
C LYS A 125 -11.83 9.42 12.36
N PRO A 126 -12.22 10.16 11.31
CA PRO A 126 -11.33 11.08 10.60
C PRO A 126 -10.81 12.21 11.49
#